data_AF-A0A246FI79-F1
#
_entry.id   AF-A0A246FI79-F1
#
_cell.length_a   1.000
_cell.length_b   1.000
_cell.length_c   1.000
_cell.angle_alpha   90.00
_cell.angle_beta   90.00
_cell.angle_gamma   90.00
#
_symmetry.space_group_name_H-M   'P 1'
#
loop_
_entity.id
_entity.type
_entity.pdbx_description
1 polymer ?
#
loop_
_entity_poly.entity_id
_entity_poly.type
_entity_poly.pdbx_seq_one_letter_code
_entity_poly.pdbx_strand_id
1 'polypeptide(L)'
;MPASPPPLPPTAASPRRFTDLLRHGRYRFTEREMMQHLGMSYRTIKQREANPSSLTIGELLRVADLLNEPAQDIMAVVLAEVQASNRASAGTD
;
A
#
# COMPACT_ATOMS: atom_id res chain seq x y z
N MET A 1 29.29 -4.34 36.18
CA MET A 1 28.81 -4.68 34.82
C MET A 1 27.62 -3.78 34.53
N PRO A 2 27.73 -2.75 33.67
CA PRO A 2 26.56 -1.95 33.31
C PRO A 2 25.64 -2.79 32.41
N ALA A 3 24.37 -2.87 32.77
CA ALA A 3 23.34 -3.63 32.04
C ALA A 3 23.09 -2.99 30.67
N SER A 4 23.05 -3.83 29.63
CA SER A 4 22.70 -3.40 28.27
C SER A 4 21.28 -2.81 28.24
N PRO A 5 21.05 -1.71 27.50
CA PRO A 5 19.71 -1.15 27.36
C PRO A 5 18.79 -2.14 26.62
N PRO A 6 17.48 -2.12 26.92
CA PRO A 6 16.52 -2.97 26.22
C PRO A 6 16.46 -2.62 24.73
N PRO A 7 16.17 -3.59 23.84
CA PRO A 7 16.03 -3.33 22.42
C PRO A 7 14.89 -2.34 22.20
N LEU A 8 15.16 -1.30 21.38
CA LEU A 8 14.15 -0.32 20.98
C LEU A 8 12.98 -1.04 20.29
N PRO A 9 11.72 -0.63 20.53
CA PRO A 9 10.59 -1.15 19.79
C PRO A 9 10.83 -0.90 18.29
N PRO A 10 10.39 -1.81 17.39
CA PRO A 10 10.53 -1.58 15.97
C PRO A 10 9.87 -0.24 15.66
N THR A 11 10.67 0.72 15.18
CA THR A 11 10.20 2.01 14.68
C THR A 11 9.01 1.72 13.81
N ALA A 12 7.84 2.24 14.21
CA ALA A 12 6.61 2.12 13.45
C ALA A 12 6.95 2.51 12.01
N ALA A 13 7.02 1.52 11.12
CA ALA A 13 7.30 1.76 9.72
C ALA A 13 6.25 2.78 9.28
N SER A 14 6.70 3.91 8.71
CA SER A 14 5.82 4.97 8.20
C SER A 14 4.62 4.31 7.51
N PRO A 15 3.37 4.75 7.78
CA PRO A 15 2.20 4.08 7.26
C PRO A 15 2.36 3.93 5.76
N ARG A 16 2.61 2.69 5.31
CA ARG A 16 2.84 2.39 3.91
C ARG A 16 1.54 2.76 3.20
N ARG A 17 1.59 3.65 2.21
CA ARG A 17 0.43 3.94 1.37
C ARG A 17 0.41 2.98 0.20
N PHE A 18 -0.76 2.76 -0.39
CA PHE A 18 -0.91 1.98 -1.60
C PHE A 18 0.01 2.50 -2.73
N THR A 19 0.09 3.81 -2.90
CA THR A 19 0.98 4.45 -3.87
C THR A 19 2.46 4.16 -3.59
N ASP A 20 2.86 4.05 -2.32
CA ASP A 20 4.24 3.74 -1.96
C ASP A 20 4.61 2.30 -2.28
N LEU A 21 3.66 1.36 -2.19
CA LEU A 21 3.87 -0.02 -2.62
C LEU A 21 4.23 -0.08 -4.12
N LEU A 22 3.55 0.72 -4.95
CA LEU A 22 3.77 0.74 -6.40
C LEU A 22 5.02 1.53 -6.83
N ARG A 23 5.36 2.61 -6.12
CA ARG A 23 6.40 3.59 -6.54
C ARG A 23 7.73 3.43 -5.82
N HIS A 24 7.69 2.96 -4.58
CA HIS A 24 8.84 2.87 -3.67
C HIS A 24 9.10 1.44 -3.19
N GLY A 25 8.43 0.45 -3.80
CA GLY A 25 8.67 -0.95 -3.56
C GLY A 25 10.05 -1.42 -4.00
N ARG A 26 10.35 -2.69 -3.69
CA ARG A 26 11.59 -3.37 -4.11
C ARG A 26 11.76 -3.39 -5.64
N TYR A 27 10.64 -3.33 -6.36
CA TYR A 27 10.59 -3.37 -7.81
C TYR A 27 10.23 -1.99 -8.37
N ARG A 28 10.99 -1.56 -9.38
CA ARG A 28 10.69 -0.34 -10.14
C ARG A 28 10.04 -0.73 -11.46
N PHE A 29 8.75 -0.45 -11.58
CA PHE A 29 8.00 -0.68 -12.81
C PHE A 29 7.85 0.63 -13.59
N THR A 30 8.03 0.55 -14.90
CA THR A 30 7.55 1.57 -15.83
C THR A 30 6.02 1.61 -15.82
N GLU A 31 5.44 2.72 -16.30
CA GLU A 31 3.98 2.83 -16.42
C GLU A 31 3.39 1.75 -17.32
N ARG A 32 4.10 1.40 -18.40
CA ARG A 32 3.69 0.32 -19.31
C ARG A 32 3.68 -1.05 -18.63
N GLU A 33 4.69 -1.35 -17.83
CA GLU A 33 4.76 -2.63 -17.09
C GLU A 33 3.66 -2.69 -16.03
N MET A 34 3.41 -1.61 -15.28
CA MET A 34 2.29 -1.58 -14.33
C MET A 34 0.95 -1.81 -15.03
N MET A 35 0.71 -1.15 -16.16
CA MET A 35 -0.52 -1.35 -16.94
C MET A 35 -0.69 -2.79 -17.39
N GLN A 36 0.39 -3.42 -17.86
CA GLN A 36 0.38 -4.82 -18.30
C GLN A 36 0.13 -5.78 -17.16
N HIS A 37 0.90 -5.69 -16.07
CA HIS A 37 0.78 -6.61 -14.94
C HIS A 37 -0.53 -6.45 -14.19
N LEU A 38 -1.00 -5.21 -14.03
CA LEU A 38 -2.26 -4.95 -13.36
C LEU A 38 -3.46 -5.17 -14.28
N GLY A 39 -3.28 -5.27 -15.60
CA GLY A 39 -4.37 -5.33 -16.57
C GLY A 39 -5.29 -4.11 -16.47
N MET A 40 -4.71 -2.93 -16.23
CA MET A 40 -5.42 -1.67 -16.00
C MET A 40 -4.88 -0.57 -16.89
N SER A 41 -5.74 0.39 -17.24
CA SER A 41 -5.28 1.61 -17.90
C SER A 41 -4.49 2.49 -16.91
N TYR A 42 -3.60 3.34 -17.42
CA TYR A 42 -2.91 4.33 -16.59
C TYR A 42 -3.89 5.21 -15.78
N ARG A 43 -4.99 5.62 -16.41
CA ARG A 43 -6.05 6.40 -15.76
C ARG A 43 -6.67 5.66 -14.57
N THR A 44 -6.95 4.37 -14.75
CA THR A 44 -7.50 3.51 -13.69
C THR A 44 -6.51 3.38 -12.55
N ILE A 45 -5.23 3.15 -12.83
CA ILE A 45 -4.17 3.08 -11.80
C ILE A 45 -4.13 4.37 -10.99
N LYS A 46 -4.12 5.53 -11.66
CA LYS A 46 -4.15 6.84 -10.99
C LYS A 46 -5.39 7.05 -10.12
N GLN A 47 -6.55 6.57 -10.59
CA GLN A 47 -7.79 6.62 -9.80
C GLN A 47 -7.71 5.74 -8.55
N ARG A 48 -7.08 4.56 -8.63
CA ARG A 48 -6.85 3.67 -7.47
C ARG A 48 -5.82 4.24 -6.50
N GLU A 49 -4.74 4.84 -7.01
CA GLU A 49 -3.75 5.57 -6.19
C GLU A 49 -4.40 6.73 -5.42
N ALA A 50 -5.35 7.45 -6.03
CA ALA A 50 -6.07 8.54 -5.39
C ALA A 50 -7.18 8.07 -4.43
N ASN A 51 -7.83 6.94 -4.74
CA ASN A 51 -8.88 6.35 -3.90
C ASN A 51 -8.69 4.82 -3.74
N PRO A 52 -7.91 4.39 -2.74
CA PRO A 52 -7.63 2.98 -2.49
C PRO A 52 -8.87 2.17 -2.10
N SER A 53 -9.93 2.79 -1.58
CA SER A 53 -11.19 2.10 -1.23
C SER A 53 -11.92 1.51 -2.43
N SER A 54 -11.57 1.95 -3.64
CA SER A 54 -12.16 1.47 -4.89
C SER A 54 -11.45 0.24 -5.48
N LEU A 55 -10.39 -0.25 -4.83
CA LEU A 55 -9.68 -1.46 -5.26
C LEU A 55 -10.55 -2.70 -5.05
N THR A 56 -10.68 -3.51 -6.10
CA THR A 56 -11.32 -4.83 -5.98
C THR A 56 -10.35 -5.87 -5.42
N ILE A 57 -10.88 -6.96 -4.87
CA ILE A 57 -10.04 -8.09 -4.41
C ILE A 57 -9.16 -8.62 -5.55
N GLY A 58 -9.69 -8.75 -6.77
CA GLY A 58 -8.90 -9.21 -7.92
C GLY A 58 -7.81 -8.22 -8.37
N GLU A 59 -7.97 -6.93 -8.10
CA GLU A 59 -6.92 -5.92 -8.31
C GLU A 59 -5.84 -6.03 -7.22
N LEU A 60 -6.23 -6.27 -5.97
CA LEU A 60 -5.30 -6.45 -4.85
C LEU A 60 -4.45 -7.71 -5.00
N LEU A 61 -5.02 -8.81 -5.48
CA LEU A 61 -4.28 -10.05 -5.77
C LEU A 61 -3.24 -9.82 -6.88
N ARG A 62 -3.60 -9.10 -7.95
CA ARG A 62 -2.64 -8.73 -9.01
C ARG A 62 -1.51 -7.84 -8.51
N VAL A 63 -1.79 -6.94 -7.56
CA VAL A 63 -0.75 -6.12 -6.92
C VAL A 63 0.17 -6.98 -6.05
N ALA A 64 -0.38 -7.94 -5.32
CA ALA A 64 0.40 -8.88 -4.53
C ALA A 64 1.34 -9.73 -5.40
N ASP A 65 0.83 -10.25 -6.52
CA ASP A 65 1.61 -10.97 -7.52
C ASP A 65 2.71 -10.09 -8.13
N LEU A 66 2.37 -8.83 -8.47
CA LEU A 66 3.32 -7.86 -9.03
C LEU A 66 4.48 -7.56 -8.06
N LEU A 67 4.17 -7.40 -6.78
CA LEU A 67 5.16 -7.06 -5.76
C LEU A 67 5.85 -8.29 -5.17
N ASN A 68 5.41 -9.49 -5.54
CA ASN A 68 5.86 -10.76 -4.95
C ASN A 68 5.76 -10.73 -3.41
N GLU A 69 4.63 -10.23 -2.90
CA GLU A 69 4.31 -10.08 -1.48
C GLU A 69 3.01 -10.83 -1.15
N PRO A 70 2.79 -11.28 0.10
CA PRO A 70 1.53 -11.89 0.50
C PRO A 70 0.35 -10.93 0.31
N ALA A 71 -0.74 -11.42 -0.30
CA ALA A 71 -1.94 -10.60 -0.52
C ALA A 71 -2.52 -10.03 0.79
N GLN A 72 -2.33 -10.73 1.91
CA GLN A 72 -2.75 -10.28 3.24
C GLN A 72 -2.03 -8.99 3.66
N ASP A 73 -0.74 -8.85 3.34
CA ASP A 73 0.05 -7.67 3.69
C ASP A 73 -0.36 -6.46 2.84
N ILE A 74 -0.63 -6.70 1.54
CA ILE A 74 -1.17 -5.68 0.64
C ILE A 74 -2.55 -5.20 1.11
N MET A 75 -3.44 -6.14 1.47
CA MET A 75 -4.77 -5.82 1.99
C MET A 75 -4.68 -5.05 3.31
N ALA A 76 -3.78 -5.43 4.22
CA ALA A 76 -3.60 -4.75 5.49
C ALA A 76 -3.17 -3.28 5.30
N VAL A 77 -2.26 -3.03 4.36
CA VAL A 77 -1.84 -1.67 3.98
C VAL A 77 -3.01 -0.84 3.46
N VAL A 78 -3.74 -1.36 2.46
CA VAL A 78 -4.86 -0.64 1.85
C VAL A 78 -5.97 -0.39 2.88
N LEU A 79 -6.27 -1.38 3.72
CA LEU A 79 -7.28 -1.25 4.77
C LEU A 79 -6.89 -0.19 5.81
N ALA A 80 -5.63 -0.15 6.23
CA ALA A 80 -5.13 0.87 7.14
C ALA A 80 -5.24 2.28 6.54
N GLU A 81 -4.91 2.45 5.26
CA GLU A 81 -5.04 3.75 4.56
C GLU A 81 -6.50 4.20 4.43
N VAL A 82 -7.42 3.29 4.10
CA VAL A 82 -8.86 3.58 4.02
C VAL A 82 -9.42 3.98 5.39
N GLN A 83 -9.05 3.26 6.45
CA GLN A 83 -9.48 3.59 7.81
C GLN A 83 -8.93 4.95 8.28
N ALA A 84 -7.66 5.26 7.98
CA ALA A 84 -7.07 6.55 8.29
C ALA A 84 -7.79 7.70 7.55
N SER A 85 -8.13 7.49 6.28
CA SER A 85 -8.86 8.48 5.47
C SER A 85 -10.26 8.75 6.04
N ASN A 86 -10.99 7.70 6.43
CA ASN A 86 -12.32 7.85 7.05
C ASN A 86 -12.28 8.56 8.41
N ARG A 87 -11.25 8.30 9.23
CA ARG A 87 -11.07 9.00 10.52
C ARG A 87 -10.80 10.49 10.33
N ALA A 88 -10.00 10.86 9.32
CA ALA A 88 -9.74 12.26 9.00
C ALA A 88 -11.01 13.00 8.56
N SER A 89 -11.90 12.33 7.84
CA SER A 89 -13.21 12.88 7.46
C SER A 89 -14.22 12.97 8.60
N ALA A 90 -14.03 12.21 9.68
CA ALA A 90 -14.92 12.21 10.85
C ALA A 90 -14.57 13.28 11.90
N GLY A 91 -13.45 14.00 11.76
CA GLY A 91 -13.00 15.03 12.71
C GLY A 91 -13.43 16.46 12.38
N THR A 92 -14.37 16.65 11.44
CA THR A 92 -14.83 17.94 10.93
C THR A 92 -16.32 18.21 11.15
N ASP A 93 -16.90 17.68 12.24
CA ASP A 93 -18.23 18.05 12.74
C ASP A 93 -18.11 18.69 14.14
#